data_AF-A0A7Y2BI78-F1
#
_entry.id   AF-A0A7Y2BI78-F1
#
_cell.length_a   1.000
_cell.length_b   1.000
_cell.length_c   1.000
_cell.angle_alpha   90.00
_cell.angle_beta   90.00
_cell.angle_gamma   90.00
#
_symmetry.space_group_name_H-M   'P 1'
#
loop_
_entity.id
_entity.type
_entity.pdbx_description
1 polymer ?
#
loop_
_entity_poly.entity_id
_entity_poly.type
_entity_poly.pdbx_seq_one_letter_code
_entity_poly.pdbx_strand_id
1 'polypeptide(L)' 'CAWESSDANVQIHGGNGYAEEYTASRLLVDSRVLSIFEGANEIHAHVVARRLLEN' A
#
# COMPACT_ATOMS: atom_id res chain seq x y z
N CYS A 1 -2.34 6.49 -1.88
CA CYS A 1 -2.78 5.08 -1.64
C CYS A 1 -2.43 4.66 -0.21
N ALA A 2 -2.86 3.47 0.27
CA ALA A 2 -2.60 3.05 1.66
C ALA A 2 -1.10 3.00 2.00
N TRP A 3 -0.28 2.49 1.09
CA TRP A 3 1.19 2.48 1.21
C TRP A 3 1.76 3.88 1.40
N GLU A 4 1.46 4.82 0.50
CA GLU A 4 1.93 6.21 0.60
C GLU A 4 1.49 6.90 1.89
N SER A 5 0.29 6.57 2.38
CA SER A 5 -0.24 7.17 3.62
C SER A 5 0.50 6.63 4.85
N SER A 6 0.78 5.32 4.88
CA SER A 6 1.58 4.70 5.95
C SER A 6 3.04 5.16 5.90
N ASP A 7 3.62 5.34 4.72
CA ASP A 7 4.98 5.86 4.54
C ASP A 7 5.10 7.30 5.05
N ALA A 8 4.15 8.18 4.70
CA ALA A 8 4.09 9.53 5.25
C ALA A 8 3.89 9.52 6.78
N ASN A 9 3.13 8.57 7.32
CA ASN A 9 2.95 8.42 8.76
C ASN A 9 4.28 8.11 9.47
N VAL A 10 5.09 7.19 8.93
CA VAL A 10 6.44 6.91 9.44
C VAL A 10 7.30 8.17 9.39
N GLN A 11 7.26 8.91 8.27
CA GLN A 11 8.05 10.12 8.08
C GLN A 11 7.73 11.22 9.11
N ILE A 12 6.45 11.40 9.46
CA ILE A 12 6.01 12.37 10.49
C ILE A 12 6.54 11.99 11.88
N HIS A 13 6.62 10.71 12.21
CA HIS A 13 7.14 10.22 13.49
C HIS A 13 8.68 10.15 13.52
N GLY A 14 9.37 10.34 12.40
CA GLY A 14 10.83 10.26 12.30
C GLY A 14 11.35 8.88 12.69
N GLY A 15 12.49 8.83 13.41
CA GLY A 15 13.09 7.55 13.84
C GLY A 15 12.15 6.69 14.68
N ASN A 16 11.27 7.30 15.48
CA ASN A 16 10.27 6.59 16.26
C ASN A 16 9.25 5.87 15.36
N GLY A 17 8.94 6.43 14.18
CA GLY A 17 8.02 5.81 13.23
C GLY A 17 8.52 4.47 12.67
N TYR A 18 9.83 4.25 12.71
CA TYR A 18 10.47 2.99 12.28
C TYR A 18 10.58 1.96 13.42
N ALA A 19 10.42 2.39 14.67
CA ALA A 19 10.53 1.53 15.84
C ALA A 19 9.26 0.67 16.00
N GLU A 20 9.42 -0.59 16.42
CA GLU A 20 8.30 -1.55 16.53
C GLU A 20 7.31 -1.20 17.66
N GLU A 21 7.74 -0.36 18.60
CA GLU A 21 6.92 0.16 19.69
C GLU A 21 5.85 1.14 19.20
N TYR A 22 6.00 1.72 18.01
CA TYR A 22 5.04 2.64 17.41
C TYR A 22 4.23 1.93 16.33
N THR A 23 2.91 2.14 16.32
CA THR A 23 2.00 1.54 15.34
C THR A 23 2.30 1.94 13.89
N ALA A 24 3.02 3.05 13.67
CA ALA A 24 3.45 3.52 12.36
C ALA A 24 4.21 2.44 11.56
N SER A 25 5.13 1.73 12.21
CA SER A 25 5.92 0.66 11.57
C SER A 25 5.03 -0.51 11.12
N ARG A 26 4.08 -0.92 11.97
CA ARG A 26 3.11 -1.98 11.64
C ARG A 26 2.24 -1.59 10.45
N LEU A 27 1.70 -0.37 10.43
CA LEU A 27 0.84 0.11 9.35
C LEU A 27 1.57 0.16 8.00
N LEU A 28 2.87 0.48 7.99
CA LEU A 28 3.68 0.42 6.77
C LEU A 28 3.76 -1.02 6.23
N VAL A 29 4.10 -1.99 7.09
CA VAL A 29 4.20 -3.39 6.69
C VAL A 29 2.85 -3.95 6.22
N ASP A 30 1.79 -3.71 6.98
CA ASP A 30 0.45 -4.20 6.65
C ASP A 30 -0.05 -3.60 5.33
N SER A 31 0.26 -2.34 5.04
CA SER A 31 -0.15 -1.69 3.79
C SER A 31 0.47 -2.33 2.54
N ARG A 32 1.61 -3.04 2.67
CA ARG A 32 2.31 -3.64 1.53
C ARG A 32 1.49 -4.73 0.85
N VAL A 33 0.73 -5.48 1.65
CA VAL A 33 0.00 -6.66 1.16
C VAL A 33 -1.15 -6.27 0.23
N LEU A 34 -1.65 -5.04 0.36
CA LEU A 34 -2.82 -4.55 -0.38
C LEU A 34 -2.58 -4.44 -1.89
N SER A 35 -1.33 -4.34 -2.35
CA SER A 35 -1.02 -4.35 -3.79
C SER A 35 -0.83 -5.75 -4.38
N ILE A 36 -1.01 -6.80 -3.56
CA ILE A 36 -0.67 -8.19 -3.90
C ILE A 36 -1.89 -9.10 -3.71
N PHE A 37 -2.57 -9.00 -2.57
CA PHE A 37 -3.70 -9.87 -2.25
C PHE A 37 -4.94 -9.51 -3.06
N GLU A 38 -5.81 -10.52 -3.27
CA GLU A 38 -7.04 -10.44 -4.06
C GLU A 38 -6.85 -10.01 -5.53
N GLY A 39 -5.59 -9.96 -5.98
CA GLY A 39 -5.18 -9.52 -7.30
C GLY A 39 -4.01 -8.56 -7.17
N ALA A 40 -2.86 -8.90 -7.76
CA ALA A 40 -1.78 -7.92 -7.85
C ALA A 40 -2.24 -6.70 -8.65
N ASN A 41 -1.64 -5.53 -8.39
CA ASN A 41 -1.98 -4.30 -9.11
C ASN A 41 -1.98 -4.47 -10.64
N GLU A 42 -1.09 -5.29 -11.19
CA GLU A 42 -1.00 -5.60 -12.62
C GLU A 42 -2.21 -6.40 -13.12
N ILE A 43 -2.75 -7.31 -12.30
CA ILE A 43 -3.97 -8.07 -12.63
C ILE A 43 -5.17 -7.11 -12.66
N HIS A 44 -5.29 -6.22 -11.67
CA HIS A 44 -6.33 -5.21 -11.68
C HIS A 44 -6.20 -4.24 -12.86
N ALA A 45 -4.99 -3.78 -13.17
CA ALA A 45 -4.71 -2.94 -14.33
C ALA A 45 -5.11 -3.65 -15.63
N HIS A 46 -4.81 -4.95 -15.76
CA HIS A 46 -5.23 -5.75 -16.90
C HIS A 46 -6.75 -5.86 -17.03
N VAL A 47 -7.48 -6.11 -15.93
CA VAL A 47 -8.95 -6.15 -15.92
C VAL A 47 -9.54 -4.81 -16.34
N VAL A 48 -9.01 -3.70 -15.85
CA VAL A 48 -9.44 -2.35 -16.26
C VAL A 48 -9.15 -2.14 -17.75
N ALA A 49 -7.95 -2.46 -18.22
CA ALA A 49 -7.57 -2.30 -19.62
C ALA A 49 -8.49 -3.10 -20.56
N ARG A 50 -8.81 -4.35 -20.22
CA ARG A 50 -9.76 -5.16 -20.99
C ARG A 50 -11.14 -4.52 -21.06
N ARG A 51 -11.67 -4.04 -19.93
CA ARG A 51 -12.97 -3.35 -19.89
C ARG A 51 -12.97 -2.07 -20.72
N LEU A 52 -11.85 -1.35 -20.80
CA LEU A 52 -11.75 -0.15 -21.63
C LEU A 52 -11.72 -0.45 -23.13
N LEU A 53 -11.24 -1.63 -23.54
CA LEU A 53 -11.16 -2.04 -24.95
C LEU A 53 -12.43 -2.75 -25.46
N GLU A 54 -13.23 -3.31 -24.55
CA GLU A 54 -14.51 -3.98 -24.86
C GLU A 54 -15.70 -3.00 -24.89
N ASN A 55 -15.48 -1.69 -24.64
CA ASN A 55 -16.47 -0.61 -24.77
C ASN A 55 -16.28 0.21 -26.05
#